data_AF-A0A2X2YDB5-F1
#
_entry.id   AF-A0A2X2YDB5-F1
#
_cell.length_a   1.000
_cell.length_b   1.000
_cell.length_c   1.000
_cell.angle_alpha   90.00
_cell.angle_beta   90.00
_cell.angle_gamma   90.00
#
_symmetry.space_group_name_H-M   'P 1'
#
loop_
_entity.id
_entity.type
_entity.pdbx_description
1 polymer ?
#
loop_
_entity_poly.entity_id
_entity_poly.type
_entity_poly.pdbx_seq_one_letter_code
_entity_poly.pdbx_strand_id
1 'polypeptide(L)'
;MEELFGEVMVPTEEVVEIRGGQRRKSERKFFPGYVLVQMVMNDASWHLVRSVPRVMGFIGGTSDRPAPISDKEVDAIMNRLQQVGDKPRPKTLV
;
A
#
# COMPACT_ATOMS: atom_id res chain seq x y z
N MET A 1 -6.13 -16.29 -15.78
CA MET A 1 -5.10 -15.70 -14.90
C MET A 1 -5.61 -14.39 -14.28
N GLU A 2 -6.41 -13.60 -15.00
CA GLU A 2 -7.11 -12.43 -14.46
C GLU A 2 -8.06 -12.75 -13.29
N GLU A 3 -8.59 -13.97 -13.20
CA GLU A 3 -9.45 -14.40 -12.06
C GLU A 3 -8.69 -14.64 -10.75
N LEU A 4 -7.35 -14.67 -10.76
CA LEU A 4 -6.54 -14.92 -9.57
C LEU A 4 -6.23 -13.65 -8.77
N PHE A 5 -6.36 -12.48 -9.39
CA PHE A 5 -6.02 -11.19 -8.81
C PHE A 5 -7.23 -10.27 -8.89
N GLY A 6 -7.65 -9.75 -7.75
CA GLY A 6 -8.66 -8.70 -7.63
C GLY A 6 -7.99 -7.34 -7.58
N GLU A 7 -8.29 -6.58 -6.54
CA GLU A 7 -7.77 -5.22 -6.38
C GLU A 7 -6.31 -5.17 -5.90
N VAL A 8 -5.56 -4.23 -6.46
CA VAL A 8 -4.20 -3.89 -6.03
C VAL A 8 -4.20 -2.47 -5.52
N MET A 9 -3.81 -2.28 -4.27
CA MET A 9 -3.82 -0.98 -3.60
C MET A 9 -2.41 -0.60 -3.14
N VAL A 10 -2.01 0.64 -3.47
CA VAL A 10 -0.78 1.24 -2.99
C VAL A 10 -1.15 2.24 -1.90
N PRO A 11 -0.64 2.08 -0.65
CA PRO A 11 -0.96 2.97 0.46
C PRO A 11 -0.26 4.34 0.28
N THR A 12 -0.91 5.24 -0.46
CA THR A 12 -0.51 6.64 -0.66
C THR A 12 -1.42 7.59 0.11
N GLU A 13 -0.87 8.73 0.54
CA GLU A 13 -1.57 9.81 1.23
C GLU A 13 -1.46 11.10 0.39
N GLU A 14 -2.54 11.84 0.24
CA GLU A 14 -2.52 13.15 -0.41
C GLU A 14 -2.07 14.22 0.62
N VAL A 15 -0.87 14.78 0.44
CA VAL A 15 -0.32 15.86 1.25
C VAL A 15 -0.42 17.21 0.54
N VAL A 16 -0.73 18.26 1.28
CA VAL A 16 -0.72 19.64 0.74
C VAL A 16 0.65 20.27 1.01
N GLU A 17 1.42 20.49 -0.04
CA GLU A 17 2.67 21.25 0.03
C GLU A 17 2.42 22.72 -0.31
N ILE A 18 2.96 23.62 0.52
CA ILE A 18 2.99 25.05 0.21
C ILE A 18 4.35 25.36 -0.41
N ARG A 19 4.37 25.66 -1.72
CA ARG A 19 5.58 26.15 -2.42
C ARG A 19 5.27 27.51 -3.04
N GLY A 20 6.06 28.53 -2.66
CA GLY A 20 5.90 29.89 -3.19
C GLY A 20 4.55 30.53 -2.88
N GLY A 21 3.92 30.19 -1.74
CA GLY A 21 2.61 30.72 -1.34
C GLY A 21 1.40 30.02 -1.99
N GLN A 22 1.61 29.10 -2.94
CA GLN A 22 0.53 28.30 -3.52
C GLN A 22 0.46 26.91 -2.88
N ARG A 23 -0.76 26.50 -2.52
CA ARG A 23 -1.08 25.14 -2.05
C ARG A 23 -1.11 24.21 -3.26
N ARG A 24 -0.21 23.22 -3.30
CA ARG A 24 -0.24 22.11 -4.26
C ARG A 24 -0.57 20.82 -3.52
N LYS A 25 -1.47 20.02 -4.08
CA LYS A 25 -1.69 18.65 -3.65
C LYS A 25 -0.57 17.78 -4.23
N SER A 26 0.01 16.92 -3.41
CA SER A 26 1.13 16.03 -3.74
C SER A 26 0.88 14.70 -3.04
N GLU A 27 1.27 13.58 -3.64
CA GLU A 27 1.09 12.27 -3.01
C GLU A 27 2.36 11.86 -2.25
N ARG A 28 2.21 11.46 -0.98
CA ARG A 28 3.26 10.90 -0.15
C ARG A 28 2.93 9.45 0.18
N LYS A 29 3.86 8.53 -0.09
CA LYS A 29 3.74 7.12 0.29
C LYS A 29 3.84 7.00 1.81
N PHE A 30 2.79 6.52 2.47
CA PHE A 30 2.76 6.35 3.93
C PHE A 30 3.51 5.10 4.37
N PHE A 31 3.35 4.00 3.61
CA PHE A 31 4.13 2.78 3.74
C PHE A 31 4.99 2.55 2.49
N PRO A 32 6.11 3.28 2.33
CA PRO A 32 6.98 3.07 1.18
C PRO A 32 7.52 1.64 1.19
N GLY A 33 7.23 0.88 0.13
CA GLY A 33 7.66 -0.51 -0.01
C GLY A 33 6.59 -1.57 0.28
N TYR A 34 5.37 -1.17 0.65
CA TYR A 34 4.25 -2.08 0.86
C TYR A 34 3.18 -1.88 -0.22
N VAL A 35 2.61 -2.98 -0.70
CA VAL A 35 1.48 -3.03 -1.64
C VAL A 35 0.50 -4.06 -1.11
N LEU A 36 -0.78 -3.71 -1.07
CA LEU A 36 -1.84 -4.64 -0.71
C LEU A 36 -2.41 -5.23 -2.00
N VAL A 37 -2.57 -6.54 -2.04
CA VAL A 37 -3.08 -7.27 -3.20
C VAL A 37 -4.14 -8.23 -2.73
N GLN A 38 -5.35 -8.06 -3.25
CA GLN A 38 -6.41 -9.07 -3.12
C GLN A 38 -6.16 -10.14 -4.18
N MET A 39 -5.89 -11.36 -3.76
CA MET A 39 -5.65 -12.47 -4.68
C MET A 39 -6.00 -13.82 -4.06
N VAL A 40 -6.25 -14.81 -4.92
CA VAL A 40 -6.35 -16.20 -4.50
C VAL A 40 -4.95 -16.77 -4.30
N MET A 41 -4.69 -17.29 -3.10
CA MET A 41 -3.41 -17.87 -2.74
C MET A 41 -3.26 -19.28 -3.31
N ASN A 42 -2.46 -19.43 -4.37
CA ASN A 42 -2.08 -20.72 -4.95
C ASN A 42 -0.61 -20.70 -5.42
N ASP A 43 -0.06 -21.84 -5.80
CA ASP A 43 1.37 -21.94 -6.16
C ASP A 43 1.73 -21.06 -7.38
N ALA A 44 0.79 -20.90 -8.33
CA ALA A 44 1.00 -20.07 -9.51
C ALA A 44 1.03 -18.57 -9.18
N SER A 45 0.07 -18.06 -8.41
CA SER A 45 0.01 -16.66 -7.98
C SER A 45 1.18 -16.32 -7.04
N TRP A 46 1.56 -17.25 -6.16
CA TRP A 46 2.71 -17.10 -5.29
C TRP A 46 4.04 -17.01 -6.06
N HIS A 47 4.28 -17.93 -7.00
CA HIS A 47 5.46 -17.88 -7.86
C HIS A 47 5.49 -16.63 -8.72
N LEU A 48 4.34 -16.20 -9.25
CA LEU A 48 4.24 -15.00 -10.07
C LEU A 48 4.70 -13.77 -9.28
N VAL A 49 4.17 -13.54 -8.08
CA VAL A 49 4.56 -12.36 -7.28
C VAL A 49 6.04 -12.41 -6.89
N ARG A 50 6.60 -13.59 -6.58
CA ARG A 50 8.04 -13.73 -6.31
C ARG A 50 8.92 -13.50 -7.53
N SER A 51 8.40 -13.73 -8.74
CA SER A 51 9.11 -13.45 -9.99
C SER A 51 9.12 -11.96 -10.36
N VAL A 52 8.26 -11.13 -9.73
CA VAL A 52 8.21 -9.70 -10.02
C VAL A 52 9.50 -9.02 -9.54
N PRO A 53 10.21 -8.30 -10.43
CA PRO A 53 11.45 -7.62 -10.06
C PRO A 53 11.18 -6.52 -9.03
N ARG A 54 12.09 -6.38 -8.06
CA ARG A 54 12.01 -5.41 -6.94
C ARG A 54 10.91 -5.69 -5.91
N VAL A 55 10.30 -6.88 -5.94
CA VAL A 55 9.44 -7.37 -4.87
C VAL A 55 10.27 -8.26 -3.95
N MET A 56 10.41 -7.89 -2.68
CA MET A 56 11.15 -8.69 -1.70
C MET A 56 10.42 -9.99 -1.34
N GLY A 57 9.07 -9.96 -1.38
CA GLY A 57 8.22 -11.11 -1.09
C GLY A 57 6.95 -10.71 -0.39
N PHE A 58 6.22 -11.70 0.09
CA PHE A 58 5.03 -11.47 0.90
C PHE A 58 5.38 -11.24 2.37
N ILE A 59 4.47 -10.56 3.08
CA ILE A 59 4.58 -10.27 4.50
C ILE A 59 3.59 -11.16 5.26
N GLY A 60 4.04 -11.77 6.36
CA GLY A 60 3.21 -12.57 7.27
C GLY A 60 3.72 -14.00 7.44
N GLY A 61 3.36 -14.63 8.57
CA GLY A 61 3.60 -16.05 8.86
C GLY A 61 5.04 -16.52 8.63
N THR A 62 5.29 -17.09 7.46
CA THR A 62 6.61 -17.50 6.96
C THR A 62 6.82 -16.97 5.54
N SER A 63 8.07 -16.93 5.07
CA SER A 63 8.41 -16.52 3.70
C SER A 63 7.68 -17.30 2.60
N ASP A 64 7.26 -18.52 2.93
CA ASP A 64 6.67 -19.48 1.99
C ASP A 64 5.15 -19.50 2.03
N ARG A 65 4.54 -19.05 3.14
CA ARG A 65 3.08 -18.91 3.28
C ARG A 65 2.75 -17.62 4.04
N PRO A 66 2.49 -16.51 3.32
CA PRO A 66 1.90 -15.33 3.94
C PRO A 66 0.61 -15.65 4.65
N ALA A 67 0.45 -15.02 5.80
CA ALA A 67 -0.81 -15.04 6.53
C ALA A 67 -1.81 -14.12 5.80
N PRO A 68 -3.01 -14.61 5.48
CA PRO A 68 -4.06 -13.73 4.95
C PRO A 68 -4.45 -12.71 6.01
N ILE A 69 -4.68 -11.48 5.58
CA ILE A 69 -5.30 -10.43 6.38
C ILE A 69 -6.80 -10.42 6.10
N SER A 70 -7.59 -10.09 7.12
CA SER A 70 -9.04 -9.95 6.95
C SER A 70 -9.39 -8.63 6.26
N ASP A 71 -10.51 -8.60 5.54
CA ASP A 71 -10.99 -7.37 4.87
C ASP A 71 -11.13 -6.20 5.87
N LYS A 72 -11.55 -6.49 7.11
CA LYS A 72 -11.63 -5.49 8.18
C LYS A 72 -10.28 -4.86 8.53
N GLU A 73 -9.19 -5.63 8.48
CA GLU A 73 -7.85 -5.12 8.73
C GLU A 73 -7.36 -4.27 7.55
N VAL A 74 -7.68 -4.67 6.32
CA VAL A 74 -7.44 -3.87 5.11
C VAL A 74 -8.14 -2.53 5.20
N ASP A 75 -9.44 -2.54 5.52
CA ASP A 75 -10.25 -1.34 5.70
C ASP A 75 -9.70 -0.45 6.81
N ALA A 76 -9.26 -1.03 7.93
CA ALA A 76 -8.64 -0.27 9.03
C ALA A 76 -7.34 0.43 8.59
N ILE A 77 -6.50 -0.25 7.78
CA ILE A 77 -5.29 0.34 7.21
C ILE A 77 -5.67 1.51 6.28
N MET A 78 -6.65 1.32 5.40
CA MET A 78 -7.11 2.35 4.46
C MET A 78 -7.73 3.56 5.18
N ASN A 79 -8.59 3.32 6.16
CA ASN A 79 -9.21 4.37 6.98
C ASN A 79 -8.15 5.19 7.73
N ARG A 80 -7.10 4.53 8.22
CA ARG A 80 -5.97 5.22 8.86
C ARG A 80 -5.21 6.11 7.88
N LEU A 81 -5.03 5.70 6.63
CA LEU A 81 -4.40 6.52 5.59
C LEU A 81 -5.24 7.77 5.29
N GLN A 82 -6.56 7.60 5.13
CA GLN A 82 -7.47 8.71 4.87
C GLN A 82 -7.52 9.72 6.02
N GLN A 83 -7.57 9.25 7.28
CA GLN A 83 -7.59 10.13 8.45
C GLN A 83 -6.32 10.97 8.64
N VAL A 84 -5.16 10.49 8.16
CA VAL A 84 -3.92 11.27 8.23
C VAL A 84 -3.91 12.37 7.15
N GLY A 85 -4.44 12.08 5.96
CA GLY A 85 -4.56 13.06 4.87
C GLY A 85 -5.43 14.27 5.21
N ASP A 86 -6.48 14.09 6.02
CA ASP A 86 -7.38 15.18 6.46
C ASP A 86 -6.73 16.17 7.43
N LYS A 87 -5.60 15.81 8.06
CA LYS A 87 -4.79 16.71 8.90
C LYS A 87 -3.42 16.90 8.24
N PRO A 88 -3.30 17.79 7.23
CA PRO A 88 -2.05 17.98 6.51
C PRO A 88 -0.94 18.39 7.48
N ARG A 89 0.00 17.48 7.71
CA ARG A 89 1.20 17.81 8.48
C ARG A 89 2.08 18.70 7.60
N PRO A 90 2.40 19.93 8.00
CA PRO A 90 3.35 20.72 7.25
C PRO A 90 4.68 19.96 7.20
N LYS A 91 5.19 19.71 5.98
CA LYS A 91 6.59 19.31 5.80
C LYS A 91 7.43 20.49 6.27
N THR A 92 7.97 20.42 7.48
CA THR A 92 9.05 21.31 7.89
C THR A 92 10.24 21.01 6.98
N LEU A 93 10.47 21.89 6.01
CA LEU A 93 11.76 21.98 5.33
C LEU A 93 12.73 22.50 6.39
N VAL A 94 13.59 21.61 6.89
CA VAL A 94 14.80 22.01 7.63
C VAL A 94 15.81 22.53 6.62
#